data_AF-A0A399HH34-F1
#
_entry.id   AF-A0A399HH34-F1
#
_cell.length_a   1.000
_cell.length_b   1.000
_cell.length_c   1.000
_cell.angle_alpha   90.00
_cell.angle_beta   90.00
_cell.angle_gamma   90.00
#
_symmetry.space_group_name_H-M   'P 1'
#
loop_
_entity.id
_entity.type
_entity.pdbx_description
1 polymer ?
#
loop_
_entity_poly.entity_id
_entity_poly.type
_entity_poly.pdbx_seq_one_letter_code
_entity_poly.pdbx_strand_id
1 'polypeptide(L)'
;MRDERRLRGRRVRTGLLAAVLAGGVLLTGCTGGGDGGQAAPDNAAGGAREGAPAPAAPDAAKPEGSEQDGQENGKRGAAPPPDYLSTFALDVDTASYGYARRTLENGRMPQPSTVRPEEFVNSFRQDYERPDGNGFSVSVDGARAPAGEDWSLMRVGLATEAPEPSSERPPAALTFVIDVSGSMGEPDRLDLAKKSLGIMTDQLRPDDSVSIVTFSDESETVLPMTRLGENRGRVRDAVESLSPQASTNLDAGIQEGYAAAVEGRKKGATNRVVLLSDALANTGDTDADAILEKIATARREHGITLFGVGVGSDYGDALMERLTNKGDGHTSYVSDIEQARKVFCDELPAHIDLKARDAKAQVAFDRKTVEQFRLIGYDNRRVADDDFRDDSVDGGEVGPGHTVTALYAVRLKEGAAAGGEVAKATVRWLDPKTRKASEESKSIRSGALDESLWDGADRNFQVAAVAAYFADALRTKSPGEGSSGGSSGVEGSSRSDRTAGPEGTGARREPLPGAPGFGELTERAQELADDMENKPVRDLAAAVAQARDLGA
;
A
#
# COMPACT_ATOMS: atom_id res chain seq x y z
N MET A 1 -34.81 -68.69 -4.80
CA MET A 1 -34.65 -67.22 -4.79
C MET A 1 -35.68 -66.67 -3.82
N ARG A 2 -35.22 -66.42 -2.59
CA ARG A 2 -36.02 -66.04 -1.43
C ARG A 2 -35.25 -64.95 -0.70
N ASP A 3 -35.96 -63.87 -0.45
CA ASP A 3 -35.55 -62.81 0.44
C ASP A 3 -35.78 -63.21 1.91
N GLU A 4 -35.03 -62.56 2.79
CA GLU A 4 -35.18 -62.49 4.25
C GLU A 4 -35.00 -63.76 5.13
N ARG A 5 -33.99 -63.69 6.01
CA ARG A 5 -34.10 -63.79 7.49
C ARG A 5 -32.71 -63.98 8.13
N ARG A 6 -32.38 -63.16 9.14
CA ARG A 6 -32.28 -63.63 10.54
C ARG A 6 -31.90 -62.52 11.53
N LEU A 7 -32.85 -62.30 12.44
CA LEU A 7 -32.71 -61.77 13.78
C LEU A 7 -31.72 -62.60 14.63
N ARG A 8 -30.94 -61.96 15.51
CA ARG A 8 -30.98 -62.12 16.98
C ARG A 8 -29.75 -61.51 17.65
N GLY A 9 -29.99 -60.61 18.61
CA GLY A 9 -28.96 -59.98 19.42
C GLY A 9 -28.43 -60.83 20.56
N ARG A 10 -27.45 -60.26 21.28
CA ARG A 10 -27.21 -60.54 22.69
C ARG A 10 -26.64 -59.31 23.38
N ARG A 11 -27.16 -59.09 24.59
CA ARG A 11 -27.00 -57.98 25.51
C ARG A 11 -25.85 -58.24 26.50
N VAL A 12 -25.21 -57.13 26.94
CA VAL A 12 -24.82 -56.79 28.33
C VAL A 12 -23.51 -57.34 28.92
N ARG A 13 -22.63 -56.41 29.36
CA ARG A 13 -22.02 -56.18 30.71
C ARG A 13 -20.77 -55.27 30.51
N THR A 14 -20.71 -53.99 30.86
CA THR A 14 -20.76 -53.26 32.16
C THR A 14 -19.62 -53.57 33.14
N GLY A 15 -18.83 -52.52 33.47
CA GLY A 15 -17.99 -52.34 34.68
C GLY A 15 -16.57 -52.93 34.61
N LEU A 16 -15.52 -52.41 35.23
CA LEU A 16 -15.29 -51.34 36.23
C LEU A 16 -13.73 -51.19 36.30
N LEU A 17 -13.13 -49.99 36.25
CA LEU A 17 -12.58 -49.17 37.38
C LEU A 17 -11.09 -49.38 37.79
N ALA A 18 -10.50 -48.24 38.19
CA ALA A 18 -9.32 -47.98 39.03
C ALA A 18 -7.91 -48.20 38.41
N ALA A 19 -7.08 -47.18 38.13
CA ALA A 19 -6.50 -46.10 38.97
C ALA A 19 -5.38 -46.59 39.91
N VAL A 20 -4.23 -45.86 39.89
CA VAL A 20 -3.49 -45.28 41.05
C VAL A 20 -1.94 -45.28 40.88
N LEU A 21 -1.40 -44.04 40.90
CA LEU A 21 -0.10 -43.52 41.43
C LEU A 21 1.23 -43.95 40.76
N ALA A 22 2.35 -43.22 40.82
CA ALA A 22 2.74 -41.83 41.12
C ALA A 22 4.29 -41.80 41.07
N GLY A 23 4.86 -40.60 40.85
CA GLY A 23 6.12 -40.21 41.51
C GLY A 23 7.34 -39.96 40.61
N GLY A 24 7.95 -38.79 40.77
CA GLY A 24 9.34 -38.56 40.38
C GLY A 24 9.74 -37.13 39.97
N VAL A 25 9.49 -36.12 40.82
CA VAL A 25 10.16 -34.81 40.75
C VAL A 25 11.55 -34.93 41.38
N LEU A 26 12.60 -34.46 40.72
CA LEU A 26 13.86 -34.06 41.37
C LEU A 26 14.39 -32.75 40.77
N LEU A 27 14.37 -31.72 41.61
CA LEU A 27 15.13 -30.47 41.53
C LEU A 27 16.37 -30.61 42.43
N THR A 28 17.56 -30.34 41.89
CA THR A 28 18.77 -29.84 42.58
C THR A 28 19.59 -29.12 41.50
N GLY A 29 20.20 -27.94 41.68
CA GLY A 29 20.68 -27.29 42.88
C GLY A 29 22.20 -27.12 42.75
N CYS A 30 22.60 -25.90 42.37
CA CYS A 30 23.93 -25.31 42.16
C CYS A 30 25.14 -25.68 43.05
N THR A 31 26.33 -25.38 42.49
CA THR A 31 27.61 -24.84 43.05
C THR A 31 28.78 -25.74 43.52
N GLY A 32 29.99 -25.32 43.07
CA GLY A 32 31.35 -25.60 43.62
C GLY A 32 32.15 -26.65 42.82
N GLY A 33 33.36 -26.45 42.28
CA GLY A 33 34.40 -25.41 42.40
C GLY A 33 35.77 -26.02 42.75
N GLY A 34 36.73 -26.00 41.81
CA GLY A 34 38.19 -26.21 41.99
C GLY A 34 38.67 -27.67 42.09
N ASP A 35 39.87 -28.10 41.66
CA ASP A 35 41.09 -27.40 41.28
C ASP A 35 42.04 -28.37 40.54
N GLY A 36 42.96 -27.84 39.74
CA GLY A 36 43.97 -28.58 38.96
C GLY A 36 45.02 -27.60 38.43
N GLY A 37 45.91 -27.17 39.32
CA GLY A 37 46.84 -26.07 39.10
C GLY A 37 48.04 -26.37 38.22
N GLN A 38 48.66 -25.29 37.72
CA GLN A 38 50.11 -25.20 37.62
C GLN A 38 50.55 -23.73 37.71
N ALA A 39 51.72 -23.56 38.31
CA ALA A 39 52.21 -22.36 38.97
C ALA A 39 52.72 -21.23 38.06
N ALA A 40 52.74 -20.04 38.67
CA ALA A 40 53.32 -18.77 38.22
C ALA A 40 54.87 -18.79 38.08
N PRO A 41 55.50 -17.69 37.62
CA PRO A 41 55.80 -16.63 38.60
C PRO A 41 55.53 -15.20 38.14
N ASP A 42 55.42 -14.37 39.17
CA ASP A 42 55.09 -12.95 39.21
C ASP A 42 56.09 -12.03 38.48
N ASN A 43 55.57 -10.91 37.97
CA ASN A 43 56.20 -9.61 38.16
C ASN A 43 55.15 -8.49 38.08
N ALA A 44 55.13 -7.67 39.12
CA ALA A 44 54.22 -6.54 39.30
C ALA A 44 54.72 -5.27 38.61
N ALA A 45 53.83 -4.55 37.93
CA ALA A 45 53.83 -3.08 37.84
C ALA A 45 52.46 -2.61 37.32
N GLY A 46 51.83 -1.67 38.02
CA GLY A 46 50.46 -1.22 37.78
C GLY A 46 50.27 -0.28 36.59
N GLY A 47 49.01 -0.13 36.18
CA GLY A 47 48.56 0.92 35.25
C GLY A 47 47.16 0.62 34.70
N ALA A 48 46.19 1.44 35.07
CA ALA A 48 44.79 1.40 34.62
C ALA A 48 44.62 1.62 33.11
N ARG A 49 43.70 0.88 32.46
CA ARG A 49 43.01 1.18 31.18
C ARG A 49 41.69 0.39 31.16
N GLU A 50 40.52 1.03 31.21
CA GLU A 50 39.72 1.61 30.11
C GLU A 50 39.36 0.61 29.00
N GLY A 51 38.05 0.46 28.78
CA GLY A 51 37.41 -0.54 27.94
C GLY A 51 37.68 -0.36 26.45
N ALA A 52 37.71 -1.49 25.75
CA ALA A 52 37.86 -1.56 24.31
C ALA A 52 36.50 -1.59 23.58
N PRO A 53 36.39 -1.03 22.37
CA PRO A 53 35.14 -0.77 21.67
C PRO A 53 34.74 -1.87 20.67
N ALA A 54 33.47 -1.83 20.27
CA ALA A 54 32.86 -2.70 19.26
C ALA A 54 33.40 -2.44 17.83
N PRO A 55 33.42 -3.47 16.94
CA PRO A 55 33.95 -3.35 15.58
C PRO A 55 32.95 -2.68 14.61
N ALA A 56 33.52 -1.92 13.67
CA ALA A 56 32.84 -1.10 12.66
C ALA A 56 32.47 -1.88 11.38
N ALA A 57 31.43 -1.39 10.69
CA ALA A 57 30.94 -1.82 9.38
C ALA A 57 31.90 -1.42 8.22
N PRO A 58 31.89 -2.14 7.07
CA PRO A 58 32.81 -1.88 5.96
C PRO A 58 32.36 -0.72 5.05
N ASP A 59 33.34 0.13 4.70
CA ASP A 59 33.28 1.25 3.76
C ASP A 59 33.10 0.79 2.29
N ALA A 60 32.21 1.48 1.57
CA ALA A 60 32.16 1.47 0.11
C ALA A 60 33.07 2.59 -0.46
N ALA A 61 33.88 2.22 -1.44
CA ALA A 61 34.99 2.99 -2.00
C ALA A 61 34.60 4.33 -2.65
N LYS A 62 35.39 5.38 -2.36
CA LYS A 62 35.56 6.57 -3.21
C LYS A 62 36.87 6.44 -4.02
N PRO A 63 36.94 6.93 -5.27
CA PRO A 63 38.22 7.14 -5.94
C PRO A 63 38.80 8.52 -5.58
N GLU A 64 40.07 8.55 -5.22
CA GLU A 64 40.89 9.75 -5.01
C GLU A 64 41.51 10.26 -6.32
N GLY A 65 41.73 11.57 -6.39
CA GLY A 65 42.90 12.13 -7.07
C GLY A 65 42.67 13.34 -7.98
N SER A 66 42.67 14.55 -7.42
CA SER A 66 43.76 15.54 -7.63
C SER A 66 43.41 16.89 -6.98
N GLU A 67 44.20 17.24 -5.97
CA GLU A 67 44.26 18.57 -5.38
C GLU A 67 45.23 19.45 -6.18
N GLN A 68 44.85 20.70 -6.46
CA GLN A 68 45.79 21.81 -6.47
C GLN A 68 45.10 23.13 -6.11
N ASP A 69 45.82 23.89 -5.29
CA ASP A 69 45.42 25.05 -4.48
C ASP A 69 44.84 26.26 -5.21
N GLY A 70 44.05 27.03 -4.46
CA GLY A 70 43.78 28.44 -4.77
C GLY A 70 42.62 29.04 -3.98
N GLN A 71 42.93 29.71 -2.87
CA GLN A 71 42.00 30.57 -2.12
C GLN A 71 41.34 31.62 -3.03
N GLU A 72 40.00 31.68 -3.05
CA GLU A 72 39.31 32.96 -3.19
C GLU A 72 37.93 32.98 -2.52
N ASN A 73 37.74 34.03 -1.75
CA ASN A 73 36.58 34.34 -0.93
C ASN A 73 35.45 34.85 -1.85
N GLY A 74 34.29 34.19 -1.91
CA GLY A 74 33.21 34.69 -2.77
C GLY A 74 31.91 33.90 -2.77
N LYS A 75 30.92 34.40 -2.04
CA LYS A 75 29.48 34.05 -2.09
C LYS A 75 29.15 32.61 -1.70
N ARG A 76 28.54 32.44 -0.51
CA ARG A 76 27.59 31.35 -0.27
C ARG A 76 26.58 31.38 -1.42
N GLY A 77 26.72 30.46 -2.37
CA GLY A 77 25.68 30.20 -3.35
C GLY A 77 24.41 29.93 -2.59
N ALA A 78 23.35 30.65 -2.94
CA ALA A 78 22.01 30.35 -2.45
C ALA A 78 21.79 28.83 -2.56
N ALA A 79 21.15 28.23 -1.55
CA ALA A 79 20.58 26.91 -1.71
C ALA A 79 19.87 26.87 -3.07
N PRO A 80 20.06 25.81 -3.89
CA PRO A 80 19.38 25.72 -5.17
C PRO A 80 17.90 26.03 -4.94
N PRO A 81 17.29 26.90 -5.77
CA PRO A 81 15.90 27.26 -5.57
C PRO A 81 15.07 25.97 -5.50
N PRO A 82 14.02 25.91 -4.66
CA PRO A 82 13.14 24.75 -4.63
C PRO A 82 12.77 24.43 -6.08
N ASP A 83 12.94 23.19 -6.51
CA ASP A 83 12.33 22.77 -7.76
C ASP A 83 10.82 22.99 -7.58
N TYR A 84 10.22 23.78 -8.48
CA TYR A 84 8.77 23.96 -8.49
C TYR A 84 8.14 22.78 -9.23
N LEU A 85 8.67 21.60 -8.95
CA LEU A 85 8.32 20.34 -9.56
C LEU A 85 7.75 19.43 -8.48
N SER A 86 6.91 18.50 -8.90
CA SER A 86 6.32 17.50 -8.03
C SER A 86 6.09 16.27 -8.87
N THR A 87 6.91 15.24 -8.65
CA THR A 87 6.87 13.98 -9.41
C THR A 87 6.41 12.81 -8.55
N PHE A 88 5.52 12.00 -9.08
CA PHE A 88 4.97 10.83 -8.40
C PHE A 88 4.57 9.71 -9.36
N ALA A 89 4.59 8.47 -8.86
CA ALA A 89 4.12 7.27 -9.55
C ALA A 89 2.58 7.18 -9.56
N LEU A 90 2.01 6.53 -10.57
CA LEU A 90 0.56 6.51 -10.82
C LEU A 90 -0.18 5.23 -10.40
N ASP A 91 0.53 4.23 -9.87
CA ASP A 91 -0.09 3.06 -9.25
C ASP A 91 -0.62 3.41 -7.86
N VAL A 92 -1.86 3.90 -7.78
CA VAL A 92 -2.51 4.32 -6.53
C VAL A 92 -3.52 3.28 -6.06
N ASP A 93 -3.39 2.84 -4.81
CA ASP A 93 -4.30 1.89 -4.18
C ASP A 93 -5.53 2.60 -3.58
N THR A 94 -6.53 1.82 -3.17
CA THR A 94 -7.74 2.34 -2.48
C THR A 94 -7.97 1.66 -1.12
N ALA A 95 -7.00 0.88 -0.67
CA ALA A 95 -7.15 -0.01 0.48
C ALA A 95 -7.21 0.75 1.80
N SER A 96 -6.47 1.86 1.95
CA SER A 96 -6.43 2.68 3.17
C SER A 96 -7.82 3.22 3.56
N TYR A 97 -8.63 3.65 2.59
CA TYR A 97 -9.99 4.14 2.86
C TYR A 97 -10.92 3.01 3.31
N GLY A 98 -10.88 1.87 2.60
CA GLY A 98 -11.65 0.69 2.97
C GLY A 98 -11.32 0.22 4.39
N TYR A 99 -10.03 0.23 4.74
CA TYR A 99 -9.55 -0.06 6.09
C TYR A 99 -10.10 0.92 7.12
N ALA A 100 -9.92 2.23 6.90
CA ALA A 100 -10.37 3.26 7.82
C ALA A 100 -11.88 3.19 8.08
N ARG A 101 -12.69 3.06 7.02
CA ARG A 101 -14.15 2.90 7.14
C ARG A 101 -14.51 1.72 8.04
N ARG A 102 -13.89 0.56 7.83
CA ARG A 102 -14.12 -0.62 8.68
C ARG A 102 -13.70 -0.39 10.12
N THR A 103 -12.55 0.24 10.36
CA THR A 103 -12.09 0.51 11.73
C THR A 103 -13.13 1.36 12.48
N LEU A 104 -13.68 2.37 11.79
CA LEU A 104 -14.72 3.26 12.31
C LEU A 104 -16.05 2.52 12.55
N GLU A 105 -16.47 1.64 11.64
CA GLU A 105 -17.66 0.81 11.79
C GLU A 105 -17.57 -0.14 13.01
N ASN A 106 -16.35 -0.56 13.36
CA ASN A 106 -16.06 -1.35 14.56
C ASN A 106 -15.89 -0.49 15.83
N GLY A 107 -16.21 0.80 15.77
CA GLY A 107 -16.15 1.72 16.90
C GLY A 107 -14.73 2.08 17.33
N ARG A 108 -13.75 2.04 16.41
CA ARG A 108 -12.35 2.37 16.69
C ARG A 108 -11.84 3.44 15.72
N MET A 109 -10.89 4.26 16.16
CA MET A 109 -10.18 5.18 15.27
C MET A 109 -9.07 4.45 14.52
N PRO A 110 -8.91 4.66 13.19
CA PRO A 110 -7.75 4.15 12.46
C PRO A 110 -6.46 4.80 12.97
N GLN A 111 -5.34 4.08 12.85
CA GLN A 111 -4.05 4.66 13.21
C GLN A 111 -3.66 5.72 12.17
N PRO A 112 -3.11 6.88 12.57
CA PRO A 112 -2.68 7.91 11.63
C PRO A 112 -1.70 7.42 10.55
N SER A 113 -0.90 6.39 10.84
CA SER A 113 0.04 5.75 9.90
C SER A 113 -0.64 4.93 8.82
N THR A 114 -1.86 4.42 9.05
CA THR A 114 -2.61 3.62 8.07
C THR A 114 -3.46 4.48 7.13
N VAL A 115 -3.52 5.80 7.36
CA VAL A 115 -4.32 6.75 6.58
C VAL A 115 -3.47 7.39 5.48
N ARG A 116 -3.79 7.06 4.24
CA ARG A 116 -3.13 7.55 3.02
C ARG A 116 -4.11 8.45 2.24
N PRO A 117 -3.95 9.79 2.29
CA PRO A 117 -4.92 10.72 1.71
C PRO A 117 -5.20 10.50 0.22
N GLU A 118 -4.18 10.12 -0.54
CA GLU A 118 -4.31 9.79 -1.96
C GLU A 118 -5.28 8.62 -2.20
N GLU A 119 -5.27 7.60 -1.35
CA GLU A 119 -6.13 6.42 -1.49
C GLU A 119 -7.58 6.72 -1.08
N PHE A 120 -7.77 7.67 -0.16
CA PHE A 120 -9.10 8.21 0.17
C PHE A 120 -9.67 8.95 -1.03
N VAL A 121 -8.90 9.85 -1.63
CA VAL A 121 -9.34 10.61 -2.80
C VAL A 121 -9.65 9.67 -3.98
N ASN A 122 -8.77 8.70 -4.26
CA ASN A 122 -8.91 7.77 -5.38
C ASN A 122 -9.94 6.66 -5.17
N SER A 123 -10.55 6.56 -3.99
CA SER A 123 -11.70 5.67 -3.74
C SER A 123 -12.99 6.14 -4.40
N PHE A 124 -13.03 7.38 -4.90
CA PHE A 124 -14.21 8.00 -5.50
C PHE A 124 -14.01 8.28 -6.99
N ARG A 125 -15.00 7.92 -7.80
CA ARG A 125 -14.99 8.18 -9.25
C ARG A 125 -15.09 9.68 -9.52
N GLN A 126 -14.32 10.15 -10.48
CA GLN A 126 -14.25 11.57 -10.87
C GLN A 126 -14.76 11.84 -12.30
N ASP A 127 -15.15 10.79 -13.03
CA ASP A 127 -15.70 10.84 -14.39
C ASP A 127 -14.88 11.67 -15.39
N TYR A 128 -13.55 11.55 -15.31
CA TYR A 128 -12.64 12.19 -16.25
C TYR A 128 -12.88 11.74 -17.69
N GLU A 129 -12.67 12.67 -18.62
CA GLU A 129 -12.60 12.37 -20.05
C GLU A 129 -11.53 11.32 -20.30
N ARG A 130 -11.82 10.31 -21.12
CA ARG A 130 -10.91 9.19 -21.39
C ARG A 130 -10.29 9.32 -22.78
N PRO A 131 -9.02 8.95 -22.97
CA PRO A 131 -8.39 8.98 -24.29
C PRO A 131 -8.93 7.85 -25.18
N ASP A 132 -8.79 8.03 -26.49
CA ASP A 132 -8.95 6.94 -27.45
C ASP A 132 -7.66 6.08 -27.45
N GLY A 133 -7.73 4.82 -27.03
CA GLY A 133 -6.60 3.88 -27.03
C GLY A 133 -5.62 3.98 -25.84
N ASN A 134 -4.39 3.52 -26.04
CA ASN A 134 -3.38 3.41 -24.98
C ASN A 134 -2.92 4.78 -24.46
N GLY A 135 -2.63 4.85 -23.16
CA GLY A 135 -2.10 6.03 -22.50
C GLY A 135 -3.11 6.73 -21.62
N PHE A 136 -2.92 8.04 -21.45
CA PHE A 136 -3.66 8.85 -20.49
C PHE A 136 -4.24 10.11 -21.13
N SER A 137 -5.42 10.50 -20.67
CA SER A 137 -5.87 11.89 -20.71
C SER A 137 -5.38 12.63 -19.46
N VAL A 138 -5.26 13.95 -19.56
CA VAL A 138 -4.95 14.83 -18.42
C VAL A 138 -6.06 15.86 -18.27
N SER A 139 -6.60 15.99 -17.06
CA SER A 139 -7.56 16.99 -16.64
C SER A 139 -6.97 17.80 -15.49
N VAL A 140 -7.17 19.12 -15.50
CA VAL A 140 -6.71 20.00 -14.41
C VAL A 140 -7.77 21.06 -14.17
N ASP A 141 -8.21 21.16 -12.93
CA ASP A 141 -9.13 22.18 -12.43
C ASP A 141 -8.75 22.58 -11.01
N GLY A 142 -9.47 23.55 -10.44
CA GLY A 142 -9.23 23.97 -9.08
C GLY A 142 -10.35 24.87 -8.55
N ALA A 143 -10.26 25.20 -7.27
CA ALA A 143 -11.24 26.02 -6.58
C ALA A 143 -10.60 26.61 -5.32
N ARG A 144 -11.12 27.77 -4.90
CA ARG A 144 -10.71 28.45 -3.68
C ARG A 144 -11.13 27.66 -2.46
N ALA A 145 -10.18 27.44 -1.55
CA ALA A 145 -10.46 26.76 -0.29
C ALA A 145 -11.27 27.68 0.64
N PRO A 146 -12.18 27.13 1.45
CA PRO A 146 -13.13 27.91 2.26
C PRO A 146 -12.49 28.67 3.43
N ALA A 147 -11.46 28.10 4.07
CA ALA A 147 -10.96 28.57 5.39
C ALA A 147 -9.51 29.11 5.38
N GLY A 148 -9.07 29.75 4.31
CA GLY A 148 -7.78 30.45 4.28
C GLY A 148 -7.73 31.42 3.10
N GLU A 149 -7.61 32.72 3.38
CA GLU A 149 -7.85 33.81 2.42
C GLU A 149 -6.99 33.78 1.14
N ASP A 150 -5.99 32.89 1.06
CA ASP A 150 -5.07 32.79 -0.08
C ASP A 150 -4.85 31.36 -0.63
N TRP A 151 -5.53 30.34 -0.09
CA TRP A 151 -5.33 28.95 -0.51
C TRP A 151 -6.40 28.46 -1.48
N SER A 152 -5.98 27.68 -2.47
CA SER A 152 -6.85 26.96 -3.41
C SER A 152 -6.52 25.48 -3.40
N LEU A 153 -7.51 24.64 -3.67
CA LEU A 153 -7.28 23.26 -4.07
C LEU A 153 -7.17 23.21 -5.59
N MET A 154 -6.14 22.54 -6.09
CA MET A 154 -5.96 22.20 -7.51
C MET A 154 -6.01 20.69 -7.64
N ARG A 155 -6.81 20.18 -8.58
CA ARG A 155 -6.95 18.76 -8.85
C ARG A 155 -6.38 18.44 -10.22
N VAL A 156 -5.49 17.44 -10.25
CA VAL A 156 -4.98 16.83 -11.46
C VAL A 156 -5.62 15.46 -11.59
N GLY A 157 -6.40 15.28 -12.64
CA GLY A 157 -7.07 14.03 -12.99
C GLY A 157 -6.40 13.36 -14.18
N LEU A 158 -6.15 12.07 -14.07
CA LEU A 158 -5.61 11.23 -15.14
C LEU A 158 -6.55 10.07 -15.36
N ALA A 159 -6.78 9.69 -16.61
CA ALA A 159 -7.60 8.53 -16.92
C ALA A 159 -7.06 7.75 -18.12
N THR A 160 -7.14 6.43 -18.05
CA THR A 160 -6.90 5.56 -19.20
C THR A 160 -8.21 5.26 -19.94
N GLU A 161 -8.09 4.71 -21.14
CA GLU A 161 -9.22 4.19 -21.92
C GLU A 161 -10.09 3.24 -21.06
N ALA A 162 -11.40 3.28 -21.28
CA ALA A 162 -12.32 2.41 -20.56
C ALA A 162 -12.02 0.91 -20.82
N PRO A 163 -12.34 0.01 -19.89
CA PRO A 163 -12.25 -1.40 -20.16
C PRO A 163 -13.29 -1.79 -21.22
N GLU A 164 -12.83 -2.37 -22.32
CA GLU A 164 -13.71 -2.96 -23.32
C GLU A 164 -14.47 -4.15 -22.71
N PRO A 165 -15.80 -4.26 -22.90
CA PRO A 165 -16.58 -5.39 -22.40
C PRO A 165 -16.07 -6.72 -22.97
N SER A 166 -15.37 -7.46 -22.11
CA SER A 166 -14.79 -8.80 -22.26
C SER A 166 -14.99 -9.52 -23.62
N SER A 167 -13.97 -9.43 -24.50
CA SER A 167 -13.65 -10.52 -25.43
C SER A 167 -12.18 -10.58 -25.87
N GLU A 168 -11.36 -9.54 -25.65
CA GLU A 168 -10.01 -9.46 -26.24
C GLU A 168 -8.83 -9.61 -25.26
N ARG A 169 -9.04 -9.81 -23.95
CA ARG A 169 -7.89 -9.96 -23.04
C ARG A 169 -7.13 -11.28 -23.28
N PRO A 170 -5.79 -11.29 -23.22
CA PRO A 170 -4.99 -12.53 -23.25
C PRO A 170 -5.43 -13.51 -22.15
N PRO A 171 -5.26 -14.84 -22.36
CA PRO A 171 -5.46 -15.83 -21.30
C PRO A 171 -4.61 -15.47 -20.06
N ALA A 172 -5.09 -15.82 -18.87
CA ALA A 172 -4.34 -15.64 -17.63
C ALA A 172 -3.74 -16.99 -17.17
N ALA A 173 -2.51 -16.95 -16.68
CA ALA A 173 -1.87 -18.03 -15.93
C ALA A 173 -1.53 -17.49 -14.54
N LEU A 174 -2.34 -17.84 -13.55
CA LEU A 174 -2.30 -17.32 -12.20
C LEU A 174 -1.74 -18.38 -11.25
N THR A 175 -0.65 -18.08 -10.57
CA THR A 175 -0.11 -18.92 -9.49
C THR A 175 -0.45 -18.27 -8.15
N PHE A 176 -1.35 -18.87 -7.39
CA PHE A 176 -1.68 -18.42 -6.04
C PHE A 176 -0.67 -18.99 -5.07
N VAL A 177 -0.01 -18.11 -4.31
CA VAL A 177 0.89 -18.45 -3.22
C VAL A 177 0.17 -18.06 -1.94
N ILE A 178 -0.34 -19.05 -1.22
CA ILE A 178 -1.30 -18.86 -0.13
C ILE A 178 -0.65 -19.21 1.19
N ASP A 179 -0.60 -18.23 2.09
CA ASP A 179 -0.26 -18.43 3.48
C ASP A 179 -1.33 -19.30 4.14
N VAL A 180 -0.91 -20.42 4.71
CA VAL A 180 -1.77 -21.31 5.49
C VAL A 180 -1.25 -21.42 6.92
N SER A 181 -0.56 -20.42 7.44
CA SER A 181 -0.07 -20.38 8.82
C SER A 181 -1.19 -20.35 9.86
N GLY A 182 -0.81 -20.43 11.14
CA GLY A 182 -1.77 -20.58 12.23
C GLY A 182 -2.64 -19.34 12.42
N SER A 183 -2.08 -18.16 12.15
CA SER A 183 -2.79 -16.88 12.19
C SER A 183 -3.85 -16.79 11.10
N MET A 184 -3.63 -17.39 9.93
CA MET A 184 -4.63 -17.52 8.87
C MET A 184 -5.87 -18.34 9.29
N GLY A 185 -5.82 -19.06 10.41
CA GLY A 185 -6.96 -19.76 11.01
C GLY A 185 -7.94 -18.86 11.79
N GLU A 186 -7.61 -17.58 12.00
CA GLU A 186 -8.54 -16.63 12.61
C GLU A 186 -9.76 -16.34 11.70
N PRO A 187 -10.89 -15.89 12.27
CA PRO A 187 -12.06 -15.53 11.49
C PRO A 187 -11.76 -14.47 10.42
N ASP A 188 -12.42 -14.61 9.27
CA ASP A 188 -12.31 -13.70 8.12
C ASP A 188 -10.90 -13.65 7.48
N ARG A 189 -10.11 -14.73 7.63
CA ARG A 189 -8.79 -14.90 6.99
C ARG A 189 -8.78 -15.99 5.93
N LEU A 190 -8.27 -17.19 6.21
CA LEU A 190 -8.20 -18.27 5.22
C LEU A 190 -9.59 -18.65 4.70
N ASP A 191 -10.62 -18.59 5.54
CA ASP A 191 -11.99 -18.86 5.11
C ASP A 191 -12.49 -17.79 4.11
N LEU A 192 -12.12 -16.52 4.31
CA LEU A 192 -12.37 -15.45 3.37
C LEU A 192 -11.60 -15.68 2.07
N ALA A 193 -10.30 -15.99 2.15
CA ALA A 193 -9.47 -16.30 0.98
C ALA A 193 -10.06 -17.46 0.15
N LYS A 194 -10.47 -18.55 0.79
CA LYS A 194 -11.13 -19.70 0.15
C LYS A 194 -12.41 -19.31 -0.58
N LYS A 195 -13.32 -18.59 0.10
CA LYS A 195 -14.57 -18.09 -0.52
C LYS A 195 -14.26 -17.21 -1.74
N SER A 196 -13.27 -16.34 -1.63
CA SER A 196 -12.85 -15.41 -2.68
C SER A 196 -12.29 -16.13 -3.90
N LEU A 197 -11.38 -17.07 -3.69
CA LEU A 197 -10.80 -17.91 -4.74
C LEU A 197 -11.87 -18.79 -5.41
N GLY A 198 -12.85 -19.26 -4.64
CA GLY A 198 -14.03 -19.96 -5.19
C GLY A 198 -14.82 -19.09 -6.15
N ILE A 199 -15.18 -17.87 -5.75
CA ILE A 199 -15.91 -16.90 -6.59
C ILE A 199 -15.10 -16.51 -7.83
N MET A 200 -13.80 -16.27 -7.66
CA MET A 200 -12.91 -15.94 -8.78
C MET A 200 -12.82 -17.11 -9.77
N THR A 201 -12.71 -18.34 -9.28
CA THR A 201 -12.67 -19.56 -10.11
C THR A 201 -13.93 -19.69 -10.98
N ASP A 202 -15.08 -19.16 -10.54
CA ASP A 202 -16.30 -19.11 -11.34
C ASP A 202 -16.24 -18.06 -12.47
N GLN A 203 -15.54 -16.95 -12.25
CA GLN A 203 -15.48 -15.83 -13.18
C GLN A 203 -14.34 -15.93 -14.19
N LEU A 204 -13.28 -16.68 -13.88
CA LEU A 204 -12.20 -16.95 -14.83
C LEU A 204 -12.72 -17.65 -16.09
N ARG A 205 -12.05 -17.46 -17.21
CA ARG A 205 -12.44 -18.04 -18.51
C ARG A 205 -11.95 -19.48 -18.65
N PRO A 206 -12.57 -20.30 -19.53
CA PRO A 206 -12.14 -21.69 -19.74
C PRO A 206 -10.69 -21.84 -20.21
N ASP A 207 -10.11 -20.80 -20.80
CA ASP A 207 -8.75 -20.78 -21.30
C ASP A 207 -7.70 -20.28 -20.31
N ASP A 208 -8.14 -19.65 -19.21
CA ASP A 208 -7.29 -19.27 -18.09
C ASP A 208 -6.77 -20.52 -17.36
N SER A 209 -5.73 -20.36 -16.55
CA SER A 209 -5.06 -21.43 -15.82
C SER A 209 -4.67 -21.00 -14.42
N VAL A 210 -4.74 -21.94 -13.50
CA VAL A 210 -4.50 -21.70 -12.07
C VAL A 210 -3.53 -22.75 -11.53
N SER A 211 -2.55 -22.29 -10.78
CA SER A 211 -1.73 -23.11 -9.88
C SER A 211 -1.95 -22.63 -8.45
N ILE A 212 -1.91 -23.55 -7.48
CA ILE A 212 -2.03 -23.25 -6.05
C ILE A 212 -0.81 -23.82 -5.35
N VAL A 213 -0.07 -22.93 -4.72
CA VAL A 213 1.06 -23.21 -3.84
C VAL A 213 0.66 -22.72 -2.45
N THR A 214 0.87 -23.53 -1.43
CA THR A 214 0.65 -23.15 -0.03
C THR A 214 1.97 -23.05 0.70
N PHE A 215 2.05 -22.20 1.71
CA PHE A 215 3.21 -22.15 2.59
C PHE A 215 2.82 -21.98 4.06
N SER A 216 3.59 -22.65 4.92
CA SER A 216 3.59 -22.53 6.37
C SER A 216 5.05 -22.58 6.84
N ASP A 217 5.49 -23.58 7.59
CA ASP A 217 6.90 -23.95 7.75
C ASP A 217 7.57 -24.42 6.44
N GLU A 218 6.86 -25.23 5.65
CA GLU A 218 7.27 -25.71 4.33
C GLU A 218 6.33 -25.17 3.23
N SER A 219 6.74 -25.31 1.97
CA SER A 219 5.94 -24.93 0.80
C SER A 219 5.56 -26.15 -0.05
N GLU A 220 4.33 -26.21 -0.53
CA GLU A 220 3.82 -27.31 -1.34
C GLU A 220 2.98 -26.81 -2.53
N THR A 221 3.21 -27.36 -3.72
CA THR A 221 2.33 -27.18 -4.88
C THR A 221 1.12 -28.11 -4.77
N VAL A 222 0.03 -27.62 -4.17
CA VAL A 222 -1.26 -28.33 -4.01
C VAL A 222 -1.96 -28.57 -5.36
N LEU A 223 -1.83 -27.60 -6.27
CA LEU A 223 -2.37 -27.71 -7.62
C LEU A 223 -1.32 -27.22 -8.64
N PRO A 224 -0.74 -28.11 -9.46
CA PRO A 224 0.12 -27.69 -10.56
C PRO A 224 -0.72 -26.90 -11.59
N MET A 225 -0.05 -26.06 -12.39
CA MET A 225 -0.72 -25.18 -13.37
C MET A 225 -1.76 -25.93 -14.22
N THR A 226 -3.03 -25.67 -13.94
CA THR A 226 -4.17 -26.40 -14.48
C THR A 226 -5.06 -25.45 -15.27
N ARG A 227 -5.31 -25.77 -16.54
CA ARG A 227 -6.25 -25.02 -17.38
C ARG A 227 -7.67 -25.23 -16.90
N LEU A 228 -8.43 -24.16 -16.74
CA LEU A 228 -9.73 -24.19 -16.06
C LEU A 228 -10.76 -25.07 -16.74
N GLY A 229 -11.05 -24.87 -18.04
CA GLY A 229 -11.97 -25.66 -18.86
C GLY A 229 -12.90 -26.62 -18.09
N GLU A 230 -12.63 -27.91 -18.23
CA GLU A 230 -13.30 -29.01 -17.51
C GLU A 230 -12.74 -29.25 -16.09
N ASN A 231 -11.60 -28.66 -15.74
CA ASN A 231 -10.93 -28.82 -14.45
C ASN A 231 -11.41 -27.85 -13.36
N ARG A 232 -12.44 -27.02 -13.61
CA ARG A 232 -12.95 -26.08 -12.59
C ARG A 232 -13.31 -26.76 -11.27
N GLY A 233 -13.86 -27.98 -11.33
CA GLY A 233 -14.12 -28.78 -10.14
C GLY A 233 -12.84 -29.07 -9.34
N ARG A 234 -11.78 -29.52 -10.01
CA ARG A 234 -10.48 -29.80 -9.41
C ARG A 234 -9.84 -28.56 -8.76
N VAL A 235 -10.00 -27.38 -9.36
CA VAL A 235 -9.53 -26.12 -8.76
C VAL A 235 -10.30 -25.82 -7.47
N ARG A 236 -11.63 -25.97 -7.47
CA ARG A 236 -12.43 -25.79 -6.24
C ARG A 236 -12.04 -26.77 -5.16
N ASP A 237 -11.87 -28.05 -5.51
CA ASP A 237 -11.51 -29.09 -4.54
C ASP A 237 -10.16 -28.77 -3.88
N ALA A 238 -9.19 -28.28 -4.65
CA ALA A 238 -7.90 -27.83 -4.13
C ALA A 238 -8.08 -26.63 -3.18
N VAL A 239 -8.85 -25.61 -3.54
CA VAL A 239 -9.15 -24.47 -2.64
C VAL A 239 -9.85 -24.92 -1.36
N GLU A 240 -10.84 -25.83 -1.46
CA GLU A 240 -11.59 -26.32 -0.31
C GLU A 240 -10.74 -27.19 0.63
N SER A 241 -9.70 -27.85 0.12
CA SER A 241 -8.76 -28.64 0.92
C SER A 241 -7.81 -27.81 1.79
N LEU A 242 -7.68 -26.50 1.54
CA LEU A 242 -6.79 -25.63 2.30
C LEU A 242 -7.20 -25.57 3.78
N SER A 243 -6.22 -25.75 4.66
CA SER A 243 -6.38 -25.72 6.12
C SER A 243 -5.21 -25.03 6.79
N PRO A 244 -5.42 -24.32 7.92
CA PRO A 244 -4.34 -23.72 8.69
C PRO A 244 -3.36 -24.78 9.21
N GLN A 245 -2.08 -24.42 9.21
CA GLN A 245 -0.91 -25.16 9.67
C GLN A 245 -0.11 -24.28 10.63
N ALA A 246 1.00 -24.77 11.18
CA ALA A 246 1.82 -23.99 12.11
C ALA A 246 2.94 -23.23 11.38
N SER A 247 3.40 -22.12 11.95
CA SER A 247 4.53 -21.32 11.44
C SER A 247 4.28 -20.64 10.08
N THR A 248 5.24 -19.81 9.67
CA THR A 248 5.22 -19.02 8.43
C THR A 248 6.64 -18.94 7.85
N ASN A 249 6.78 -19.24 6.57
CA ASN A 249 8.03 -19.26 5.81
C ASN A 249 7.79 -18.70 4.41
N LEU A 250 7.83 -17.37 4.33
CA LEU A 250 7.54 -16.64 3.10
C LEU A 250 8.55 -16.94 1.99
N ASP A 251 9.85 -17.05 2.32
CA ASP A 251 10.88 -17.31 1.30
C ASP A 251 10.57 -18.64 0.59
N ALA A 252 10.33 -19.71 1.33
CA ALA A 252 9.95 -21.00 0.73
C ALA A 252 8.71 -20.87 -0.17
N GLY A 253 7.67 -20.18 0.31
CA GLY A 253 6.46 -19.90 -0.47
C GLY A 253 6.73 -19.14 -1.78
N ILE A 254 7.57 -18.09 -1.74
CA ILE A 254 7.93 -17.32 -2.93
C ILE A 254 8.82 -18.13 -3.88
N GLN A 255 9.80 -18.88 -3.37
CA GLN A 255 10.67 -19.71 -4.21
C GLN A 255 9.86 -20.77 -4.97
N GLU A 256 9.01 -21.52 -4.28
CA GLU A 256 8.14 -22.55 -4.88
C GLU A 256 7.09 -21.92 -5.80
N GLY A 257 6.46 -20.83 -5.36
CA GLY A 257 5.48 -20.08 -6.14
C GLY A 257 6.00 -19.59 -7.48
N TYR A 258 7.19 -18.98 -7.49
CA TYR A 258 7.82 -18.54 -8.73
C TYR A 258 8.35 -19.71 -9.56
N ALA A 259 8.82 -20.80 -8.95
CA ALA A 259 9.18 -22.00 -9.70
C ALA A 259 7.96 -22.57 -10.44
N ALA A 260 6.82 -22.73 -9.76
CA ALA A 260 5.56 -23.17 -10.36
C ALA A 260 5.03 -22.20 -11.43
N ALA A 261 5.18 -20.89 -11.21
CA ALA A 261 4.79 -19.88 -12.20
C ALA A 261 5.67 -19.91 -13.47
N VAL A 262 6.97 -20.15 -13.32
CA VAL A 262 7.91 -20.28 -14.44
C VAL A 262 7.67 -21.58 -15.21
N GLU A 263 7.50 -22.71 -14.52
CA GLU A 263 7.18 -24.00 -15.14
C GLU A 263 5.83 -23.97 -15.86
N GLY A 264 4.82 -23.40 -15.21
CA GLY A 264 3.45 -23.27 -15.72
C GLY A 264 3.25 -22.12 -16.72
N ARG A 265 4.31 -21.38 -17.05
CA ARG A 265 4.23 -20.15 -17.85
C ARG A 265 3.61 -20.41 -19.22
N LYS A 266 2.67 -19.55 -19.61
CA LYS A 266 2.02 -19.61 -20.92
C LYS A 266 2.44 -18.42 -21.79
N LYS A 267 2.98 -18.73 -22.97
CA LYS A 267 3.35 -17.71 -23.96
C LYS A 267 2.08 -17.04 -24.50
N GLY A 268 2.10 -15.70 -24.58
CA GLY A 268 0.93 -14.92 -25.01
C GLY A 268 -0.21 -14.89 -24.00
N ALA A 269 0.03 -15.39 -22.77
CA ALA A 269 -0.84 -15.21 -21.63
C ALA A 269 -0.23 -14.18 -20.68
N THR A 270 -1.05 -13.56 -19.85
CA THR A 270 -0.57 -12.82 -18.68
C THR A 270 -0.20 -13.83 -17.61
N ASN A 271 1.06 -13.82 -17.18
CA ASN A 271 1.58 -14.73 -16.16
C ASN A 271 1.77 -13.95 -14.87
N ARG A 272 1.17 -14.42 -13.78
CA ARG A 272 1.13 -13.65 -12.53
C ARG A 272 1.19 -14.55 -11.31
N VAL A 273 1.96 -14.14 -10.33
CA VAL A 273 1.90 -14.68 -8.97
C VAL A 273 0.94 -13.82 -8.15
N VAL A 274 0.05 -14.44 -7.39
CA VAL A 274 -0.87 -13.78 -6.46
C VAL A 274 -0.55 -14.27 -5.06
N LEU A 275 0.04 -13.42 -4.22
CA LEU A 275 0.43 -13.74 -2.84
C LEU A 275 -0.72 -13.38 -1.89
N LEU A 276 -1.19 -14.32 -1.08
CA LEU A 276 -2.22 -14.11 -0.06
C LEU A 276 -1.60 -14.37 1.32
N SER A 277 -1.58 -13.37 2.20
CA SER A 277 -1.05 -13.50 3.58
C SER A 277 -1.70 -12.46 4.51
N ASP A 278 -1.67 -12.70 5.82
CA ASP A 278 -2.33 -11.89 6.85
C ASP A 278 -1.43 -10.86 7.56
N ALA A 279 -0.47 -10.32 6.81
CA ALA A 279 0.61 -9.43 7.26
C ALA A 279 1.77 -10.18 7.94
N LEU A 280 2.92 -10.13 7.28
CA LEU A 280 4.11 -10.91 7.53
C LEU A 280 4.82 -10.39 8.78
N ALA A 281 4.47 -10.94 9.94
CA ALA A 281 5.21 -10.70 11.17
C ALA A 281 6.60 -11.38 11.10
N ASN A 282 7.65 -10.55 11.03
CA ASN A 282 9.02 -10.83 11.48
C ASN A 282 9.80 -11.97 10.78
N THR A 283 9.98 -11.89 9.47
CA THR A 283 11.14 -12.54 8.81
C THR A 283 12.24 -11.50 8.62
N GLY A 284 13.45 -11.79 9.10
CA GLY A 284 14.53 -10.80 9.25
C GLY A 284 15.01 -10.19 7.92
N ASP A 285 15.58 -9.00 7.99
CA ASP A 285 16.02 -8.18 6.84
C ASP A 285 16.90 -8.92 5.82
N THR A 286 17.64 -9.96 6.25
CA THR A 286 18.57 -10.72 5.40
C THR A 286 17.90 -11.57 4.33
N ASP A 287 16.65 -12.01 4.51
CA ASP A 287 15.94 -12.85 3.53
C ASP A 287 15.14 -12.01 2.51
N ALA A 288 14.81 -10.76 2.84
CA ALA A 288 13.98 -9.89 2.00
C ALA A 288 14.66 -9.58 0.64
N ASP A 289 15.97 -9.33 0.62
CA ASP A 289 16.68 -8.97 -0.62
C ASP A 289 16.74 -10.13 -1.62
N ALA A 290 16.89 -11.37 -1.15
CA ALA A 290 16.88 -12.57 -1.99
C ALA A 290 15.50 -12.79 -2.63
N ILE A 291 14.43 -12.61 -1.85
CA ILE A 291 13.04 -12.68 -2.31
C ILE A 291 12.79 -11.58 -3.36
N LEU A 292 13.20 -10.35 -3.08
CA LEU A 292 13.06 -9.21 -4.00
C LEU A 292 13.82 -9.44 -5.31
N GLU A 293 15.03 -10.00 -5.26
CA GLU A 293 15.80 -10.29 -6.47
C GLU A 293 15.19 -11.44 -7.29
N LYS A 294 14.60 -12.44 -6.64
CA LYS A 294 13.85 -13.51 -7.32
C LYS A 294 12.65 -12.95 -8.08
N ILE A 295 11.85 -12.10 -7.43
CA ILE A 295 10.70 -11.40 -8.02
C ILE A 295 11.15 -10.58 -9.23
N ALA A 296 12.19 -9.75 -9.07
CA ALA A 296 12.70 -8.92 -10.14
C ALA A 296 13.28 -9.73 -11.30
N THR A 297 13.95 -10.84 -11.03
CA THR A 297 14.48 -11.74 -12.06
C THR A 297 13.36 -12.39 -12.86
N ALA A 298 12.36 -12.97 -12.19
CA ALA A 298 11.22 -13.56 -12.88
C ALA A 298 10.44 -12.54 -13.71
N ARG A 299 10.33 -11.30 -13.22
CA ARG A 299 9.78 -10.19 -13.98
C ARG A 299 10.59 -9.89 -15.24
N ARG A 300 11.90 -9.66 -15.10
CA ARG A 300 12.80 -9.30 -16.22
C ARG A 300 12.90 -10.42 -17.26
N GLU A 301 13.04 -11.66 -16.83
CA GLU A 301 13.32 -12.81 -17.70
C GLU A 301 12.06 -13.48 -18.25
N HIS A 302 10.96 -13.46 -17.49
CA HIS A 302 9.75 -14.22 -17.81
C HIS A 302 8.50 -13.37 -17.94
N GLY A 303 8.54 -12.09 -17.54
CA GLY A 303 7.38 -11.21 -17.53
C GLY A 303 6.31 -11.66 -16.54
N ILE A 304 6.72 -12.32 -15.45
CA ILE A 304 5.84 -12.72 -14.36
C ILE A 304 5.81 -11.58 -13.33
N THR A 305 4.63 -11.01 -13.09
CA THR A 305 4.45 -9.94 -12.09
C THR A 305 3.82 -10.50 -10.81
N LEU A 306 3.85 -9.70 -9.74
CA LEU A 306 3.26 -10.05 -8.44
C LEU A 306 1.95 -9.27 -8.21
N PHE A 307 1.00 -9.87 -7.48
CA PHE A 307 -0.14 -9.16 -6.92
C PHE A 307 -0.29 -9.60 -5.46
N GLY A 308 -0.15 -8.67 -4.52
CA GLY A 308 -0.24 -8.93 -3.09
C GLY A 308 -1.67 -8.76 -2.60
N VAL A 309 -2.13 -9.69 -1.77
CA VAL A 309 -3.42 -9.63 -1.09
C VAL A 309 -3.21 -9.82 0.41
N GLY A 310 -3.28 -8.73 1.15
CA GLY A 310 -3.34 -8.75 2.60
C GLY A 310 -4.70 -9.22 3.09
N VAL A 311 -4.78 -10.20 3.98
CA VAL A 311 -6.05 -10.73 4.49
C VAL A 311 -6.20 -10.41 5.98
N GLY A 312 -7.36 -9.90 6.39
CA GLY A 312 -7.68 -9.65 7.80
C GLY A 312 -7.64 -8.17 8.17
N SER A 313 -7.34 -7.88 9.44
CA SER A 313 -7.51 -6.55 10.04
C SER A 313 -6.23 -5.75 10.25
N ASP A 314 -5.08 -6.27 9.83
CA ASP A 314 -3.79 -5.63 10.04
C ASP A 314 -3.29 -5.09 8.69
N TYR A 315 -3.60 -3.81 8.44
CA TYR A 315 -3.18 -3.06 7.25
C TYR A 315 -1.82 -2.39 7.50
N GLY A 316 -0.94 -2.37 6.50
CA GLY A 316 0.29 -1.59 6.52
C GLY A 316 1.57 -2.41 6.65
N ASP A 317 1.64 -3.57 6.01
CA ASP A 317 2.89 -4.33 5.97
C ASP A 317 3.86 -3.75 4.92
N ALA A 318 4.94 -3.13 5.40
CA ALA A 318 6.01 -2.59 4.57
C ALA A 318 6.70 -3.68 3.72
N LEU A 319 6.70 -4.95 4.16
CA LEU A 319 7.28 -6.04 3.40
C LEU A 319 6.42 -6.36 2.17
N MET A 320 5.10 -6.52 2.33
CA MET A 320 4.20 -6.77 1.19
C MET A 320 4.33 -5.68 0.13
N GLU A 321 4.32 -4.41 0.53
CA GLU A 321 4.52 -3.28 -0.38
C GLU A 321 5.88 -3.33 -1.09
N ARG A 322 6.97 -3.63 -0.37
CA ARG A 322 8.29 -3.81 -1.00
C ARG A 322 8.29 -4.92 -2.04
N LEU A 323 7.63 -6.04 -1.75
CA LEU A 323 7.55 -7.19 -2.66
C LEU A 323 6.76 -6.84 -3.93
N THR A 324 5.58 -6.22 -3.78
CA THR A 324 4.74 -5.88 -4.93
C THR A 324 5.36 -4.78 -5.78
N ASN A 325 5.95 -3.75 -5.17
CA ASN A 325 6.69 -2.70 -5.90
C ASN A 325 7.85 -3.29 -6.71
N LYS A 326 8.56 -4.29 -6.19
CA LYS A 326 9.65 -4.95 -6.94
C LYS A 326 9.15 -5.81 -8.09
N GLY A 327 7.92 -6.29 -7.98
CA GLY A 327 7.25 -7.20 -8.90
C GLY A 327 6.35 -6.56 -9.94
N ASP A 328 6.39 -5.23 -10.11
CA ASP A 328 5.44 -4.47 -10.97
C ASP A 328 4.00 -4.83 -10.61
N GLY A 329 3.71 -4.73 -9.32
CA GLY A 329 2.59 -5.37 -8.67
C GLY A 329 1.86 -4.46 -7.70
N HIS A 330 0.58 -4.75 -7.53
CA HIS A 330 -0.32 -4.01 -6.67
C HIS A 330 -0.54 -4.76 -5.36
N THR A 331 -0.75 -4.05 -4.25
CA THR A 331 -1.20 -4.65 -2.97
C THR A 331 -2.63 -4.22 -2.67
N SER A 332 -3.55 -5.19 -2.62
CA SER A 332 -4.90 -4.97 -2.09
C SER A 332 -5.05 -5.61 -0.72
N TYR A 333 -5.96 -5.10 0.10
CA TYR A 333 -6.32 -5.72 1.36
C TYR A 333 -7.78 -6.14 1.35
N VAL A 334 -8.05 -7.36 1.79
CA VAL A 334 -9.38 -7.94 1.86
C VAL A 334 -9.69 -8.30 3.30
N SER A 335 -10.82 -7.81 3.78
CA SER A 335 -11.26 -8.05 5.14
C SER A 335 -12.70 -8.58 5.19
N ASP A 336 -13.44 -8.45 4.09
CA ASP A 336 -14.78 -8.99 3.91
C ASP A 336 -15.01 -9.51 2.48
N ILE A 337 -16.15 -10.17 2.27
CA ILE A 337 -16.47 -10.82 1.00
C ILE A 337 -16.74 -9.85 -0.16
N GLU A 338 -17.19 -8.63 0.12
CA GLU A 338 -17.44 -7.62 -0.91
C GLU A 338 -16.11 -7.05 -1.43
N GLN A 339 -15.18 -6.74 -0.51
CA GLN A 339 -13.82 -6.34 -0.85
C GLN A 339 -13.08 -7.44 -1.59
N ALA A 340 -13.16 -8.68 -1.10
CA ALA A 340 -12.61 -9.83 -1.80
C ALA A 340 -13.14 -9.95 -3.23
N ARG A 341 -14.45 -9.78 -3.44
CA ARG A 341 -15.02 -9.75 -4.79
C ARG A 341 -14.40 -8.63 -5.63
N LYS A 342 -14.33 -7.41 -5.11
CA LYS A 342 -13.70 -6.28 -5.82
C LYS A 342 -12.25 -6.60 -6.21
N VAL A 343 -11.45 -7.08 -5.26
CA VAL A 343 -10.02 -7.40 -5.49
C VAL A 343 -9.85 -8.51 -6.51
N PHE A 344 -10.49 -9.67 -6.32
CA PHE A 344 -10.23 -10.83 -7.17
C PHE A 344 -11.00 -10.81 -8.50
N CYS A 345 -12.12 -10.10 -8.58
CA CYS A 345 -13.01 -10.13 -9.74
C CYS A 345 -12.93 -8.86 -10.59
N ASP A 346 -12.62 -7.72 -9.99
CA ASP A 346 -12.55 -6.44 -10.70
C ASP A 346 -11.09 -5.98 -10.86
N GLU A 347 -10.34 -5.89 -9.75
CA GLU A 347 -8.98 -5.35 -9.74
C GLU A 347 -7.98 -6.32 -10.39
N LEU A 348 -7.91 -7.58 -9.92
CA LEU A 348 -6.95 -8.56 -10.45
C LEU A 348 -7.05 -8.70 -11.97
N PRO A 349 -8.24 -8.77 -12.61
CA PRO A 349 -8.37 -8.72 -14.07
C PRO A 349 -8.04 -7.38 -14.72
N ALA A 350 -8.32 -6.25 -14.07
CA ALA A 350 -7.96 -4.93 -14.61
C ALA A 350 -6.43 -4.75 -14.73
N HIS A 351 -5.66 -5.31 -13.79
CA HIS A 351 -4.20 -5.29 -13.86
C HIS A 351 -3.61 -6.32 -14.86
N ILE A 352 -4.43 -7.14 -15.53
CA ILE A 352 -3.97 -8.14 -16.53
C ILE A 352 -3.74 -7.51 -17.90
N ASP A 353 -4.59 -6.57 -18.30
CA ASP A 353 -4.45 -5.80 -19.55
C ASP A 353 -3.77 -4.47 -19.24
N LEU A 354 -2.58 -4.23 -19.80
CA LEU A 354 -1.83 -3.01 -19.53
C LEU A 354 -2.11 -1.99 -20.63
N LYS A 355 -2.39 -0.75 -20.23
CA LYS A 355 -2.52 0.42 -21.12
C LYS A 355 -1.31 1.34 -21.06
N ALA A 356 -0.60 1.32 -19.93
CA ALA A 356 0.65 2.04 -19.73
C ALA A 356 1.59 1.25 -18.81
N ARG A 357 2.89 1.38 -19.06
CA ARG A 357 3.97 0.91 -18.20
C ARG A 357 4.74 2.11 -17.66
N ASP A 358 5.31 1.96 -16.47
CA ASP A 358 6.19 2.96 -15.88
C ASP A 358 5.58 4.38 -15.92
N ALA A 359 4.34 4.48 -15.44
CA ALA A 359 3.53 5.67 -15.58
C ALA A 359 3.81 6.68 -14.46
N LYS A 360 4.40 7.83 -14.80
CA LYS A 360 4.76 8.89 -13.85
C LYS A 360 4.01 10.17 -14.17
N ALA A 361 3.67 10.96 -13.17
CA ALA A 361 3.22 12.34 -13.36
C ALA A 361 4.20 13.33 -12.76
N GLN A 362 4.38 14.47 -13.43
CA GLN A 362 5.12 15.62 -12.94
C GLN A 362 4.27 16.88 -13.10
N VAL A 363 4.11 17.63 -12.01
CA VAL A 363 3.46 18.93 -12.03
C VAL A 363 4.51 20.01 -11.87
N ALA A 364 4.63 20.87 -12.90
CA ALA A 364 5.54 22.00 -12.90
C ALA A 364 4.79 23.30 -12.60
N PHE A 365 5.05 23.92 -11.45
CA PHE A 365 4.42 25.17 -11.01
C PHE A 365 5.18 26.40 -11.53
N ASP A 366 4.44 27.44 -11.95
CA ASP A 366 5.04 28.70 -12.39
C ASP A 366 5.45 29.54 -11.18
N ARG A 367 6.76 29.74 -11.02
CA ARG A 367 7.38 30.57 -9.98
C ARG A 367 6.90 32.02 -9.98
N LYS A 368 6.35 32.54 -11.08
CA LYS A 368 5.83 33.91 -11.16
C LYS A 368 4.47 34.05 -10.51
N THR A 369 3.69 32.97 -10.50
CA THR A 369 2.29 32.98 -10.06
C THR A 369 2.12 32.28 -8.72
N VAL A 370 2.88 31.21 -8.47
CA VAL A 370 2.76 30.36 -7.29
C VAL A 370 3.76 30.76 -6.23
N GLU A 371 3.25 31.01 -5.02
CA GLU A 371 4.08 31.28 -3.85
C GLU A 371 4.50 29.95 -3.20
N GLN A 372 3.51 29.09 -2.94
CA GLN A 372 3.68 27.82 -2.25
C GLN A 372 2.72 26.77 -2.83
N PHE A 373 3.12 25.51 -2.77
CA PHE A 373 2.24 24.38 -3.07
C PHE A 373 2.57 23.19 -2.17
N ARG A 374 1.59 22.29 -2.01
CA ARG A 374 1.74 21.03 -1.26
C ARG A 374 0.91 19.95 -1.95
N LEU A 375 1.56 18.88 -2.40
CA LEU A 375 0.88 17.65 -2.82
C LEU A 375 0.22 17.00 -1.59
N ILE A 376 -1.05 16.61 -1.72
CA ILE A 376 -1.83 15.97 -0.68
C ILE A 376 -1.73 14.46 -0.86
N GLY A 377 -1.00 13.79 0.04
CA GLY A 377 -0.73 12.36 -0.04
C GLY A 377 0.49 12.04 -0.91
N TYR A 378 0.49 10.83 -1.50
CA TYR A 378 1.55 10.27 -2.35
C TYR A 378 2.92 10.19 -1.67
N ASP A 379 2.95 10.19 -0.33
CA ASP A 379 4.19 10.24 0.46
C ASP A 379 5.16 9.09 0.11
N ASN A 380 4.62 7.90 -0.14
CA ASN A 380 5.36 6.69 -0.51
C ASN A 380 5.53 6.49 -2.02
N ARG A 381 4.98 7.40 -2.84
CA ARG A 381 4.96 7.34 -4.31
C ARG A 381 5.73 8.48 -4.94
N ARG A 382 6.41 9.30 -4.12
CA ARG A 382 7.28 10.37 -4.58
C ARG A 382 8.44 9.79 -5.39
N VAL A 383 8.64 10.36 -6.56
CA VAL A 383 9.79 10.11 -7.43
C VAL A 383 10.65 11.36 -7.41
N ALA A 384 11.98 11.24 -7.52
CA ALA A 384 12.82 12.42 -7.64
C ALA A 384 12.48 13.17 -8.93
N ASP A 385 12.49 14.50 -8.90
CA ASP A 385 11.98 15.27 -10.04
C ASP A 385 12.84 15.12 -11.30
N ASP A 386 14.13 14.86 -11.14
CA ASP A 386 15.05 14.57 -12.24
C ASP A 386 14.82 13.17 -12.85
N ASP A 387 14.20 12.25 -12.11
CA ASP A 387 13.92 10.88 -12.55
C ASP A 387 12.63 10.78 -13.39
N PHE A 388 11.90 11.87 -13.59
CA PHE A 388 10.64 11.86 -14.35
C PHE A 388 10.78 11.26 -15.75
N ARG A 389 11.94 11.41 -16.39
CA ARG A 389 12.23 10.84 -17.72
C ARG A 389 13.23 9.69 -17.69
N ASP A 390 13.58 9.21 -16.51
CA ASP A 390 14.38 8.01 -16.35
C ASP A 390 13.46 6.78 -16.39
N ASP A 391 13.51 6.04 -17.49
CA ASP A 391 12.71 4.83 -17.71
C ASP A 391 13.25 3.61 -16.91
N SER A 392 14.33 3.79 -16.13
CA SER A 392 14.87 2.78 -15.21
C SER A 392 14.29 2.90 -13.80
N VAL A 393 13.76 4.06 -13.43
CA VAL A 393 13.00 4.29 -12.21
C VAL A 393 11.58 3.82 -12.45
N ASP A 394 10.98 3.09 -11.53
CA ASP A 394 9.62 2.57 -11.70
C ASP A 394 8.55 3.60 -11.30
N GLY A 395 7.56 3.78 -12.17
CA GLY A 395 6.37 4.61 -12.03
C GLY A 395 5.08 3.80 -11.94
N GLY A 396 5.15 2.48 -12.13
CA GLY A 396 4.03 1.57 -11.98
C GLY A 396 3.22 1.31 -13.26
N GLU A 397 2.48 0.22 -13.22
CA GLU A 397 1.67 -0.32 -14.30
C GLU A 397 0.22 0.14 -14.21
N VAL A 398 -0.34 0.54 -15.35
CA VAL A 398 -1.73 1.01 -15.38
C VAL A 398 -2.54 0.27 -16.44
N GLY A 399 -3.67 -0.28 -16.01
CA GLY A 399 -4.63 -0.99 -16.85
C GLY A 399 -5.74 -0.09 -17.42
N PRO A 400 -6.67 -0.66 -18.21
CA PRO A 400 -7.85 0.05 -18.67
C PRO A 400 -8.75 0.43 -17.51
N GLY A 401 -9.51 1.50 -17.66
CA GLY A 401 -10.47 1.93 -16.65
C GLY A 401 -9.86 2.80 -15.56
N HIS A 402 -8.55 2.73 -15.36
CA HIS A 402 -7.84 3.38 -14.26
C HIS A 402 -8.00 4.89 -14.29
N THR A 403 -8.16 5.46 -13.10
CA THR A 403 -8.22 6.90 -12.88
C THR A 403 -7.35 7.27 -11.69
N VAL A 404 -6.55 8.31 -11.83
CA VAL A 404 -5.71 8.83 -10.76
C VAL A 404 -6.04 10.29 -10.53
N THR A 405 -6.19 10.65 -9.26
CA THR A 405 -6.49 12.00 -8.80
C THR A 405 -5.40 12.44 -7.84
N ALA A 406 -4.72 13.54 -8.15
CA ALA A 406 -3.80 14.21 -7.26
C ALA A 406 -4.36 15.58 -6.88
N LEU A 407 -4.39 15.88 -5.58
CA LEU A 407 -4.80 17.18 -5.07
C LEU A 407 -3.58 17.95 -4.57
N TYR A 408 -3.56 19.24 -4.87
CA TYR A 408 -2.58 20.18 -4.38
C TYR A 408 -3.27 21.30 -3.62
N ALA A 409 -2.75 21.63 -2.42
CA ALA A 409 -3.00 22.94 -1.84
C ALA A 409 -2.03 23.93 -2.50
N VAL A 410 -2.55 24.99 -3.11
CA VAL A 410 -1.77 26.00 -3.85
C VAL A 410 -2.05 27.38 -3.29
N ARG A 411 -1.00 28.14 -3.00
CA ARG A 411 -1.06 29.55 -2.62
C ARG A 411 -0.48 30.39 -3.75
N LEU A 412 -1.28 31.32 -4.28
CA LEU A 412 -0.82 32.24 -5.30
C LEU A 412 -0.10 33.44 -4.68
N LYS A 413 0.83 34.03 -5.43
CA LYS A 413 1.49 35.27 -5.02
C LYS A 413 0.50 36.43 -5.02
N GLU A 414 0.63 37.31 -4.04
CA GLU A 414 -0.07 38.59 -4.04
C GLU A 414 0.23 39.37 -5.32
N GLY A 415 -0.81 39.82 -6.02
CA GLY A 415 -0.67 40.53 -7.30
C GLY A 415 -0.26 39.66 -8.49
N ALA A 416 -0.34 38.33 -8.38
CA ALA A 416 -0.22 37.44 -9.54
C ALA A 416 -1.16 37.89 -10.67
N ALA A 417 -0.66 37.87 -11.90
CA ALA A 417 -1.45 38.32 -13.05
C ALA A 417 -2.73 37.49 -13.18
N ALA A 418 -3.86 38.18 -13.37
CA ALA A 418 -5.13 37.52 -13.69
C ALA A 418 -4.94 36.68 -14.98
N GLY A 419 -5.22 35.39 -14.90
CA GLY A 419 -4.99 34.44 -16.00
C GLY A 419 -3.53 34.03 -16.21
N GLY A 420 -2.63 34.33 -15.27
CA GLY A 420 -1.26 33.80 -15.26
C GLY A 420 -1.25 32.26 -15.18
N GLU A 421 -0.25 31.62 -15.79
CA GLU A 421 -0.08 30.17 -15.68
C GLU A 421 0.24 29.82 -14.22
N VAL A 422 -0.44 28.80 -13.68
CA VAL A 422 -0.24 28.32 -12.31
C VAL A 422 0.63 27.08 -12.33
N ALA A 423 0.27 26.11 -13.17
CA ALA A 423 1.00 24.86 -13.29
C ALA A 423 0.77 24.20 -14.66
N LYS A 424 1.69 23.32 -15.04
CA LYS A 424 1.55 22.35 -16.12
C LYS A 424 1.69 20.94 -15.54
N ALA A 425 0.61 20.16 -15.59
CA ALA A 425 0.62 18.74 -15.25
C ALA A 425 1.00 17.94 -16.50
N THR A 426 1.98 17.05 -16.37
CA THR A 426 2.45 16.17 -17.44
C THR A 426 2.43 14.74 -16.93
N VAL A 427 1.85 13.82 -17.70
CA VAL A 427 1.98 12.38 -17.48
C VAL A 427 2.90 11.79 -18.54
N ARG A 428 3.80 10.89 -18.12
CA ARG A 428 4.70 10.12 -18.97
C ARG A 428 4.43 8.64 -18.77
N TRP A 429 4.44 7.87 -19.85
CA TRP A 429 4.34 6.41 -19.79
C TRP A 429 5.05 5.74 -20.96
N LEU A 430 5.34 4.45 -20.80
CA LEU A 430 5.82 3.59 -21.87
C LEU A 430 4.66 2.78 -22.47
N ASP A 431 4.62 2.68 -23.80
CA ASP A 431 3.65 1.81 -24.47
C ASP A 431 3.85 0.34 -24.04
N PRO A 432 2.78 -0.38 -23.64
CA PRO A 432 2.88 -1.73 -23.09
C PRO A 432 3.57 -2.76 -23.98
N LYS A 433 3.52 -2.58 -25.31
CA LYS A 433 4.06 -3.53 -26.30
C LYS A 433 5.44 -3.11 -26.79
N THR A 434 5.60 -1.85 -27.16
CA THR A 434 6.80 -1.32 -27.81
C THR A 434 7.80 -0.70 -26.85
N ARG A 435 7.37 -0.40 -25.61
CA ARG A 435 8.12 0.38 -24.62
C ARG A 435 8.53 1.78 -25.08
N LYS A 436 7.87 2.31 -26.12
CA LYS A 436 8.13 3.69 -26.56
C LYS A 436 7.49 4.67 -25.56
N ALA A 437 8.28 5.62 -25.09
CA ALA A 437 7.79 6.68 -24.23
C ALA A 437 6.83 7.64 -24.94
N SER A 438 5.80 8.05 -24.21
CA SER A 438 4.80 9.05 -24.60
C SER A 438 4.53 9.99 -23.43
N GLU A 439 4.16 11.23 -23.72
CA GLU A 439 3.80 12.25 -22.73
C GLU A 439 2.52 12.97 -23.16
N GLU A 440 1.66 13.28 -22.19
CA GLU A 440 0.47 14.12 -22.37
C GLU A 440 0.49 15.22 -21.31
N SER A 441 -0.02 16.42 -21.61
CA SER A 441 0.04 17.54 -20.67
C SER A 441 -1.15 18.47 -20.71
N LYS A 442 -1.46 19.09 -19.57
CA LYS A 442 -2.45 20.16 -19.48
C LYS A 442 -1.99 21.24 -18.50
N SER A 443 -2.15 22.50 -18.89
CA SER A 443 -1.84 23.66 -18.05
C SER A 443 -3.12 24.23 -17.43
N ILE A 444 -2.98 24.77 -16.23
CA ILE A 444 -4.01 25.52 -15.51
C ILE A 444 -3.56 26.97 -15.29
N ARG A 445 -4.52 27.90 -15.33
CA ARG A 445 -4.31 29.33 -15.10
C ARG A 445 -5.01 29.78 -13.82
N SER A 446 -4.59 30.92 -13.27
CA SER A 446 -5.08 31.43 -11.98
C SER A 446 -6.60 31.62 -11.93
N GLY A 447 -7.23 32.00 -13.05
CA GLY A 447 -8.69 32.15 -13.11
C GLY A 447 -9.49 30.87 -12.87
N ALA A 448 -8.87 29.69 -13.06
CA ALA A 448 -9.50 28.42 -12.74
C ALA A 448 -9.55 28.14 -11.23
N LEU A 449 -8.92 28.98 -10.39
CA LEU A 449 -8.91 28.86 -8.93
C LEU A 449 -9.84 29.88 -8.24
N ASP A 450 -10.56 30.70 -9.02
CA ASP A 450 -11.35 31.81 -8.49
C ASP A 450 -12.67 31.37 -7.84
N GLU A 451 -13.25 30.27 -8.31
CA GLU A 451 -14.54 29.78 -7.84
C GLU A 451 -14.46 29.17 -6.44
N SER A 452 -15.52 29.33 -5.65
CA SER A 452 -15.65 28.69 -4.32
C SER A 452 -15.69 27.17 -4.46
N LEU A 453 -14.92 26.45 -3.64
CA LEU A 453 -14.96 24.99 -3.59
C LEU A 453 -16.37 24.45 -3.32
N TRP A 454 -17.13 25.07 -2.42
CA TRP A 454 -18.44 24.54 -2.00
C TRP A 454 -19.60 25.04 -2.86
N ASP A 455 -19.44 26.19 -3.52
CA ASP A 455 -20.54 26.82 -4.27
C ASP A 455 -20.35 26.75 -5.79
N GLY A 456 -19.11 26.64 -6.28
CA GLY A 456 -18.78 26.68 -7.71
C GLY A 456 -18.20 25.38 -8.27
N ALA A 457 -17.39 24.65 -7.48
CA ALA A 457 -16.79 23.41 -7.94
C ALA A 457 -17.82 22.30 -8.21
N ASP A 458 -17.50 21.40 -9.14
CA ASP A 458 -18.35 20.25 -9.42
C ASP A 458 -18.44 19.28 -8.22
N ARG A 459 -19.52 18.50 -8.17
CA ARG A 459 -19.79 17.59 -7.05
C ARG A 459 -18.70 16.52 -6.87
N ASN A 460 -18.09 16.01 -7.93
CA ASN A 460 -17.01 15.02 -7.81
C ASN A 460 -15.76 15.66 -7.18
N PHE A 461 -15.49 16.94 -7.48
CA PHE A 461 -14.40 17.68 -6.84
C PHE A 461 -14.67 17.92 -5.36
N GLN A 462 -15.90 18.28 -5.01
CA GLN A 462 -16.30 18.42 -3.62
C GLN A 462 -16.14 17.11 -2.84
N VAL A 463 -16.50 15.96 -3.43
CA VAL A 463 -16.26 14.63 -2.85
C VAL A 463 -14.76 14.38 -2.65
N ALA A 464 -13.92 14.68 -3.65
CA ALA A 464 -12.47 14.54 -3.54
C ALA A 464 -11.89 15.41 -2.42
N ALA A 465 -12.38 16.65 -2.27
CA ALA A 465 -11.96 17.55 -1.20
C ALA A 465 -12.41 17.04 0.18
N VAL A 466 -13.65 16.58 0.32
CA VAL A 466 -14.14 15.98 1.58
C VAL A 466 -13.31 14.76 1.96
N ALA A 467 -13.01 13.87 1.00
CA ALA A 467 -12.18 12.70 1.24
C ALA A 467 -10.76 13.08 1.69
N ALA A 468 -10.15 14.09 1.08
CA ALA A 468 -8.83 14.59 1.45
C ALA A 468 -8.80 15.23 2.84
N TYR A 469 -9.76 16.10 3.14
CA TYR A 469 -9.86 16.75 4.46
C TYR A 469 -10.20 15.73 5.56
N PHE A 470 -11.01 14.73 5.24
CA PHE A 470 -11.29 13.64 6.17
C PHE A 470 -10.03 12.83 6.49
N ALA A 471 -9.26 12.44 5.46
CA ALA A 471 -7.99 11.76 5.66
C ALA A 471 -7.00 12.59 6.49
N ASP A 472 -6.90 13.90 6.24
CA ASP A 472 -6.03 14.78 7.01
C ASP A 472 -6.48 14.91 8.48
N ALA A 473 -7.79 14.99 8.74
CA ALA A 473 -8.33 15.00 10.10
C ALA A 473 -7.99 13.71 10.87
N LEU A 474 -8.13 12.55 10.23
CA LEU A 474 -7.76 11.25 10.83
C LEU A 474 -6.25 11.14 11.09
N ARG A 475 -5.40 11.83 10.32
CA ARG A 475 -3.94 11.84 10.52
C ARG A 475 -3.47 12.80 11.60
N THR A 476 -4.18 13.91 11.82
CA THR A 476 -3.72 15.01 12.66
C THR A 476 -4.15 14.90 14.13
N LYS A 477 -5.24 14.20 14.43
CA LYS A 477 -5.65 13.93 15.82
C LYS A 477 -5.15 12.57 16.31
N SER A 478 -4.18 12.59 17.24
CA SER A 478 -3.87 11.40 18.05
C SER A 478 -5.04 11.10 19.00
N PRO A 479 -5.45 9.83 19.16
CA PRO A 479 -6.44 9.46 20.15
C PRO A 479 -5.82 9.57 21.55
N GLY A 480 -6.16 10.62 22.29
CA GLY A 480 -5.78 10.75 23.70
C GLY A 480 -5.29 12.12 24.12
N GLU A 481 -6.07 13.19 23.91
CA GLU A 481 -6.00 14.39 24.75
C GLU A 481 -7.40 15.01 24.80
N GLY A 482 -8.21 14.50 25.73
CA GLY A 482 -9.50 15.06 26.04
C GLY A 482 -9.37 16.50 26.54
N SER A 483 -10.38 17.30 26.21
CA SER A 483 -10.54 18.65 26.71
C SER A 483 -10.37 18.69 28.24
N SER A 484 -9.34 19.38 28.72
CA SER A 484 -9.39 20.01 30.03
C SER A 484 -9.04 21.47 29.84
N GLY A 485 -10.07 22.31 29.88
CA GLY A 485 -9.89 23.74 30.07
C GLY A 485 -9.20 23.97 31.41
N GLY A 486 -8.13 24.75 31.38
CA GLY A 486 -7.35 25.09 32.57
C GLY A 486 -6.37 26.22 32.27
N SER A 487 -6.86 27.45 32.39
CA SER A 487 -6.04 28.66 32.45
C SER A 487 -4.91 28.52 33.49
N SER A 488 -3.66 28.67 33.08
CA SER A 488 -2.66 29.47 33.81
C SER A 488 -1.43 29.67 32.94
N GLY A 489 -1.02 30.93 32.80
CA GLY A 489 0.14 31.32 32.00
C GLY A 489 1.46 31.18 32.77
N VAL A 490 2.55 30.96 32.04
CA VAL A 490 3.91 31.37 32.37
C VAL A 490 4.67 31.61 31.07
N GLU A 491 5.28 32.79 30.96
CA GLU A 491 6.22 33.19 29.90
C GLU A 491 7.52 32.37 29.95
N GLY A 492 8.06 32.00 28.79
CA GLY A 492 9.36 31.33 28.69
C GLY A 492 9.96 31.43 27.28
N SER A 493 10.82 32.43 27.08
CA SER A 493 11.65 32.61 25.88
C SER A 493 12.72 31.52 25.74
N SER A 494 12.85 30.89 24.56
CA SER A 494 14.16 30.54 24.00
C SER A 494 14.08 30.17 22.49
N ARG A 495 15.13 30.58 21.77
CA ARG A 495 15.30 30.55 20.31
C ARG A 495 15.74 29.16 19.80
N SER A 496 15.25 28.88 18.58
CA SER A 496 15.78 28.06 17.49
C SER A 496 17.16 27.38 17.64
N ASP A 497 17.18 26.07 17.46
CA ASP A 497 18.02 25.41 16.46
C ASP A 497 17.39 24.06 16.06
N ARG A 498 17.10 23.84 14.78
CA ARG A 498 16.59 22.55 14.26
C ARG A 498 17.29 22.25 12.93
N THR A 499 18.41 21.57 13.05
CA THR A 499 19.04 20.80 11.97
C THR A 499 18.18 19.56 11.67
N ALA A 500 17.75 19.42 10.43
CA ALA A 500 17.05 18.24 9.92
C ALA A 500 18.04 17.07 9.73
N GLY A 501 17.68 15.91 10.26
CA GLY A 501 18.27 14.60 9.99
C GLY A 501 17.14 13.55 9.94
N PRO A 502 17.33 12.43 9.24
CA PRO A 502 16.24 11.55 8.81
C PRO A 502 15.81 10.54 9.89
N GLU A 503 14.58 10.08 9.71
CA GLU A 503 13.88 8.98 10.40
C GLU A 503 13.30 9.20 11.81
N GLY A 504 11.96 9.08 11.86
CA GLY A 504 11.23 8.48 12.97
C GLY A 504 11.11 9.26 14.27
N THR A 505 10.21 10.25 14.33
CA THR A 505 9.34 10.53 15.50
C THR A 505 8.41 11.72 15.23
N GLY A 506 7.09 11.48 15.22
CA GLY A 506 6.05 12.41 15.71
C GLY A 506 6.11 13.90 15.38
N ALA A 507 6.58 14.33 14.20
CA ALA A 507 6.37 15.71 13.78
C ALA A 507 4.88 15.91 13.47
N ARG A 508 4.17 16.67 14.31
CA ARG A 508 2.77 17.08 14.04
C ARG A 508 2.72 17.68 12.64
N ARG A 509 2.06 17.00 11.70
CA ARG A 509 1.80 17.55 10.37
C ARG A 509 0.88 18.74 10.54
N GLU A 510 1.23 19.86 9.93
CA GLU A 510 0.30 20.99 9.83
C GLU A 510 -0.94 20.52 9.05
N PRO A 511 -2.16 20.83 9.56
CA PRO A 511 -3.40 20.53 8.87
C PRO A 511 -3.38 21.06 7.44
N LEU A 512 -4.16 20.43 6.56
CA LEU A 512 -4.33 20.93 5.21
C LEU A 512 -4.88 22.37 5.24
N PRO A 513 -4.26 23.29 4.49
CA PRO A 513 -4.78 24.66 4.39
C PRO A 513 -6.23 24.68 3.92
N GLY A 514 -7.04 25.50 4.59
CA GLY A 514 -8.46 25.63 4.29
C GLY A 514 -9.33 24.43 4.68
N ALA A 515 -8.80 23.47 5.46
CA ALA A 515 -9.61 22.38 5.99
C ALA A 515 -10.74 22.92 6.88
N PRO A 516 -12.00 22.57 6.61
CA PRO A 516 -13.11 22.95 7.45
C PRO A 516 -13.00 22.27 8.82
N GLY A 517 -13.68 22.84 9.82
CA GLY A 517 -13.84 22.14 11.11
C GLY A 517 -14.59 20.82 10.91
N PHE A 518 -14.32 19.81 11.74
CA PHE A 518 -14.90 18.47 11.56
C PHE A 518 -16.44 18.45 11.53
N GLY A 519 -17.09 19.36 12.27
CA GLY A 519 -18.55 19.55 12.23
C GLY A 519 -19.03 20.00 10.85
N GLU A 520 -18.41 21.05 10.29
CA GLU A 520 -18.70 21.52 8.93
C GLU A 520 -18.38 20.43 7.89
N LEU A 521 -17.26 19.71 8.03
CA LEU A 521 -16.92 18.59 7.14
C LEU A 521 -18.01 17.51 7.13
N THR A 522 -18.60 17.22 8.29
CA THR A 522 -19.70 16.26 8.42
C THR A 522 -20.95 16.75 7.70
N GLU A 523 -21.30 18.04 7.84
CA GLU A 523 -22.43 18.67 7.14
C GLU A 523 -22.22 18.61 5.62
N ARG A 524 -21.03 18.99 5.12
CA ARG A 524 -20.70 18.92 3.69
C ARG A 524 -20.77 17.51 3.13
N ALA A 525 -20.26 16.52 3.87
CA ALA A 525 -20.34 15.13 3.44
C ALA A 525 -21.80 14.65 3.34
N GLN A 526 -22.65 15.04 4.30
CA GLN A 526 -24.07 14.69 4.29
C GLN A 526 -24.83 15.39 3.15
N GLU A 527 -24.58 16.67 2.90
CA GLU A 527 -25.17 17.40 1.75
C GLU A 527 -24.86 16.69 0.43
N LEU A 528 -23.61 16.28 0.20
CA LEU A 528 -23.21 15.54 -1.00
C LEU A 528 -23.89 14.16 -1.09
N ALA A 529 -24.03 13.48 0.03
CA ALA A 529 -24.67 12.17 0.11
C ALA A 529 -26.17 12.22 -0.23
N ASP A 530 -26.85 13.27 0.21
CA ASP A 530 -28.27 13.50 -0.08
C ASP A 530 -28.48 13.93 -1.54
N ASP A 531 -27.58 14.74 -2.10
CA ASP A 531 -27.69 15.25 -3.47
C ASP A 531 -27.36 14.22 -4.55
N MET A 532 -26.36 13.35 -4.34
CA MET A 532 -25.80 12.51 -5.41
C MET A 532 -26.44 11.11 -5.53
N GLU A 533 -27.31 10.71 -4.60
CA GLU A 533 -27.90 9.34 -4.49
C GLU A 533 -26.88 8.18 -4.64
N ASN A 534 -25.60 8.44 -4.38
CA ASN A 534 -24.48 7.55 -4.67
C ASN A 534 -24.06 6.78 -3.40
N LYS A 535 -24.05 5.44 -3.44
CA LYS A 535 -23.72 4.61 -2.27
C LYS A 535 -22.31 4.91 -1.71
N PRO A 536 -21.22 4.88 -2.50
CA PRO A 536 -19.91 5.33 -2.06
C PRO A 536 -19.89 6.67 -1.31
N VAL A 537 -20.62 7.68 -1.79
CA VAL A 537 -20.68 9.01 -1.15
C VAL A 537 -21.45 8.96 0.18
N ARG A 538 -22.53 8.18 0.25
CA ARG A 538 -23.24 7.90 1.52
C ARG A 538 -22.36 7.17 2.52
N ASP A 539 -21.57 6.20 2.07
CA ASP A 539 -20.62 5.47 2.92
C ASP A 539 -19.52 6.42 3.46
N LEU A 540 -19.08 7.40 2.65
CA LEU A 540 -18.17 8.47 3.10
C LEU A 540 -18.80 9.34 4.19
N ALA A 541 -20.02 9.83 3.97
CA ALA A 541 -20.73 10.63 4.97
C ALA A 541 -20.92 9.88 6.29
N ALA A 542 -21.27 8.59 6.22
CA ALA A 542 -21.37 7.72 7.38
C ALA A 542 -20.02 7.56 8.10
N ALA A 543 -18.92 7.35 7.37
CA ALA A 543 -17.59 7.23 7.95
C ALA A 543 -17.14 8.53 8.64
N VAL A 544 -17.37 9.69 8.02
CA VAL A 544 -17.10 11.01 8.62
C VAL A 544 -17.90 11.16 9.92
N ALA A 545 -19.21 10.87 9.90
CA ALA A 545 -20.05 10.95 11.10
C ALA A 545 -19.59 10.00 12.23
N GLN A 546 -19.23 8.76 11.90
CA GLN A 546 -18.70 7.79 12.88
C GLN A 546 -17.40 8.29 13.51
N ALA A 547 -16.48 8.84 12.71
CA ALA A 547 -15.24 9.42 13.22
C ALA A 547 -15.52 10.59 14.18
N ARG A 548 -16.46 11.49 13.86
CA ARG A 548 -16.90 12.56 14.77
C ARG A 548 -17.35 11.99 16.11
N ASP A 549 -18.21 10.98 16.07
CA ASP A 549 -18.82 10.39 17.27
C ASP A 549 -17.78 9.64 18.13
N LEU A 550 -16.68 9.17 17.52
CA LEU A 550 -15.51 8.60 18.19
C LEU A 550 -14.50 9.65 18.68
N GLY A 551 -14.73 10.94 18.44
CA GLY A 551 -13.93 12.06 18.96
C GLY A 551 -12.90 12.64 17.99
N ALA A 552 -13.08 12.45 16.67
CA ALA A 552 -12.24 13.03 15.62
C ALA A 552 -12.30 14.56 15.52
#